data_AF-A0A519W4U2-F1
#
_entry.id   AF-A0A519W4U2-F1
#
_cell.length_a   1.000
_cell.length_b   1.000
_cell.length_c   1.000
_cell.angle_alpha   90.00
_cell.angle_beta   90.00
_cell.angle_gamma   90.00
#
_symmetry.space_group_name_H-M   'P 1'
#
loop_
_entity.id
_entity.type
_entity.pdbx_description
1 polymer ?
#
loop_
_entity_poly.entity_id
_entity_poly.type
_entity_poly.pdbx_seq_one_letter_code
_entity_poly.pdbx_strand_id
1 'polypeptide(L)' 'TQADFTDTITLDVVAIFGGCKIIVPPGWEVKSEVTAIFGGMDDKRSVGPTATDGPRKILIIKGVALFGGVDIRNF' A
#
# COMPACT_ATOMS: atom_id res chain seq x y z
N THR A 1 17.97 -1.16 0.34
CA THR A 1 17.58 -2.01 1.49
C THR A 1 16.07 -1.97 1.60
N GLN A 2 15.41 -3.07 1.98
CA GLN A 2 13.95 -3.12 2.15
C GLN A 2 13.61 -3.10 3.64
N ALA A 3 12.56 -2.37 4.02
CA ALA A 3 12.05 -2.45 5.38
C ALA A 3 11.39 -3.82 5.58
N ASP A 4 11.63 -4.45 6.74
CA ASP A 4 10.98 -5.69 7.11
C ASP A 4 10.42 -5.64 8.53
N PHE A 5 9.28 -6.29 8.73
CA PHE A 5 8.55 -6.34 9.99
C PHE A 5 7.72 -7.61 10.07
N THR A 6 7.38 -8.02 11.29
CA THR A 6 6.73 -9.32 11.55
C THR A 6 5.22 -9.18 11.75
N ASP A 7 4.74 -7.98 12.08
CA ASP A 7 3.36 -7.71 12.50
C ASP A 7 2.62 -6.78 11.52
N THR A 8 1.49 -6.24 11.99
CA THR A 8 0.73 -5.23 11.27
C THR A 8 1.36 -3.85 11.44
N ILE A 9 1.57 -3.14 10.34
CA ILE A 9 1.96 -1.73 10.38
C ILE A 9 0.90 -0.87 9.69
N THR A 10 0.86 0.41 10.06
CA THR A 10 -0.02 1.39 9.45
C THR A 10 0.80 2.51 8.84
N LEU A 11 0.51 2.85 7.58
CA LEU A 11 1.05 3.99 6.86
C LEU A 11 -0.08 5.01 6.67
N ASP A 12 0.09 6.20 7.26
CA ASP A 12 -0.82 7.33 7.08
C ASP A 12 -0.31 8.22 5.94
N VAL A 13 -1.14 8.45 4.92
CA VAL A 13 -0.77 9.15 3.69
C VAL A 13 -1.74 10.29 3.45
N VAL A 14 -1.17 11.50 3.37
CA VAL A 14 -1.88 12.70 2.91
C VAL A 14 -1.19 13.22 1.65
N ALA A 15 -1.89 13.19 0.53
CA ALA A 15 -1.43 13.75 -0.74
C ALA A 15 -2.40 14.84 -1.20
N ILE A 16 -1.90 16.02 -1.54
CA ILE A 16 -2.70 17.16 -2.02
C ILE A 16 -2.03 17.70 -3.28
N PHE A 17 -2.78 17.83 -4.39
CA PHE A 17 -2.27 18.27 -5.69
C PHE A 17 -1.12 17.41 -6.24
N GLY A 18 -1.25 16.08 -6.14
CA GLY A 18 -0.21 15.14 -6.58
C GLY A 18 -0.55 13.70 -6.21
N GLY A 19 0.41 12.78 -6.38
CA GLY A 19 0.21 11.37 -6.07
C GLY A 19 1.32 10.74 -5.24
N CYS A 20 0.97 9.65 -4.55
CA CYS A 20 1.90 8.83 -3.79
C CYS A 20 2.11 7.49 -4.49
N LYS A 21 3.35 7.08 -4.72
CA LYS A 21 3.68 5.72 -5.19
C LYS A 21 4.27 4.93 -4.04
N ILE A 22 3.62 3.83 -3.68
CA ILE A 22 4.00 2.96 -2.57
C ILE A 22 4.49 1.63 -3.16
N ILE A 23 5.72 1.27 -2.83
CA ILE A 23 6.31 -0.01 -3.25
C ILE A 23 6.29 -0.94 -2.06
N VAL A 24 5.59 -2.06 -2.20
CA VAL A 24 5.42 -3.06 -1.15
C VAL A 24 6.12 -4.36 -1.58
N PRO A 25 6.96 -4.96 -0.72
CA PRO A 25 7.57 -6.24 -1.00
C PRO A 25 6.53 -7.34 -1.31
N PRO A 26 6.89 -8.35 -2.12
CA PRO A 26 6.06 -9.52 -2.33
C PRO A 26 5.71 -10.25 -1.02
N GLY A 27 4.52 -10.87 -0.98
CA GLY A 27 4.07 -11.67 0.17
C GLY A 27 3.39 -10.89 1.30
N TRP A 28 3.33 -9.56 1.21
CA TRP A 28 2.63 -8.74 2.19
C TRP A 28 1.15 -8.57 1.83
N GLU A 29 0.29 -8.71 2.84
CA GLU A 29 -1.11 -8.33 2.71
C GLU A 29 -1.22 -6.80 2.84
N VAL A 30 -1.87 -6.16 1.88
CA VAL A 30 -2.09 -4.71 1.91
C VAL A 30 -3.58 -4.46 2.04
N LYS A 31 -3.94 -3.66 3.03
CA LYS A 31 -5.29 -3.15 3.26
C LYS A 31 -5.30 -1.66 2.98
N SER A 32 -6.25 -1.22 2.15
CA SER A 32 -6.28 0.15 1.66
C SER A 32 -7.53 0.85 2.15
N GLU A 33 -7.33 1.87 2.96
CA GLU A 33 -8.33 2.71 3.63
C GLU A 33 -8.10 4.18 3.24
N VAL A 34 -7.67 4.41 1.99
CA VAL A 34 -7.41 5.76 1.46
C VAL A 34 -8.69 6.29 0.84
N THR A 35 -9.08 7.49 1.26
CA THR A 35 -10.16 8.25 0.59
C THR A 35 -9.55 9.12 -0.50
N ALA A 36 -9.94 8.89 -1.76
CA ALA A 36 -9.53 9.74 -2.88
C ALA A 36 -10.65 10.72 -3.25
N ILE A 37 -10.34 12.03 -3.28
CA ILE A 37 -11.26 13.10 -3.68
C ILE A 37 -10.65 13.79 -4.92
N PHE A 38 -11.37 13.77 -6.03
CA PHE A 38 -10.87 14.22 -7.35
C PHE A 38 -9.58 13.50 -7.80
N GLY A 39 -9.57 12.17 -7.72
CA GLY A 39 -8.49 11.32 -8.17
C GLY A 39 -8.79 9.84 -8.00
N GLY A 40 -7.78 8.99 -7.78
CA GLY A 40 -7.97 7.53 -7.73
C GLY A 40 -6.89 6.78 -6.95
N MET A 41 -7.19 5.53 -6.62
CA MET A 41 -6.27 4.62 -5.95
C MET A 41 -6.16 3.33 -6.77
N ASP A 42 -4.96 2.98 -7.19
CA ASP A 42 -4.65 1.80 -8.01
C ASP A 42 -3.76 0.84 -7.21
N ASP A 43 -4.19 -0.41 -7.05
CA ASP A 43 -3.32 -1.50 -6.60
C ASP A 43 -2.91 -2.36 -7.81
N LYS A 44 -1.66 -2.21 -8.25
CA LYS A 44 -1.08 -2.91 -9.41
C LYS A 44 -0.06 -3.97 -8.98
N ARG A 45 -0.14 -4.44 -7.73
CA ARG A 45 0.73 -5.52 -7.26
C ARG A 45 0.43 -6.82 -8.01
N SER A 46 1.49 -7.48 -8.47
CA SER A 46 1.40 -8.86 -8.94
C SER A 46 1.16 -9.77 -7.74
N VAL A 47 -0.04 -10.35 -7.63
CA VAL A 47 -0.38 -11.30 -6.57
C VAL A 47 0.30 -12.63 -6.90
N GLY A 48 1.57 -12.76 -6.50
CA GLY A 48 2.25 -14.06 -6.47
C GLY A 48 1.61 -14.99 -5.43
N PRO A 49 1.96 -16.29 -5.41
CA PRO A 49 1.45 -17.22 -4.40
C PRO A 49 1.69 -16.61 -3.01
N THR A 50 0.60 -16.29 -2.30
CA THR A 50 0.66 -15.88 -0.90
C THR A 50 1.45 -16.94 -0.17
N ALA A 51 2.60 -16.58 0.38
CA ALA A 51 3.42 -17.50 1.15
C ALA A 51 2.58 -17.99 2.35
N THR A 52 2.00 -19.18 2.22
CA THR A 52 1.14 -19.79 3.23
C THR A 52 1.92 -20.22 4.48
N ASP A 53 3.26 -20.14 4.42
CA ASP A 53 4.20 -20.74 5.38
C ASP A 53 5.07 -19.71 6.14
N GLY A 54 4.59 -18.47 6.33
CA GLY A 54 5.33 -17.43 7.05
C GLY A 54 4.45 -16.53 7.92
N PRO A 55 5.05 -15.72 8.81
CA PRO A 55 4.32 -14.72 9.60
C PRO A 55 3.56 -13.77 8.67
N ARG A 56 2.27 -13.56 8.96
CA ARG A 56 1.36 -12.76 8.14
C ARG A 56 1.67 -11.27 8.31
N LYS A 57 2.42 -10.72 7.35
CA LYS A 57 2.79 -9.29 7.32
C LYS A 57 1.65 -8.48 6.71
N ILE A 58 1.12 -7.53 7.48
CA ILE A 58 -0.03 -6.71 7.06
C ILE A 58 0.38 -5.24 7.04
N LEU A 59 0.19 -4.58 5.90
CA LEU A 59 0.36 -3.15 5.73
C LEU A 59 -1.02 -2.50 5.53
N ILE A 60 -1.43 -1.68 6.49
CA ILE A 60 -2.64 -0.84 6.36
C ILE A 60 -2.21 0.52 5.84
N ILE A 61 -2.74 0.93 4.69
CA ILE A 61 -2.51 2.26 4.11
C ILE A 61 -3.79 3.05 4.30
N LYS A 62 -3.74 4.11 5.10
CA LYS A 62 -4.90 4.95 5.40
C LYS A 62 -4.60 6.41 5.08
N GLY A 63 -5.64 7.22 4.93
CA GLY A 63 -5.51 8.67 4.79
C GLY A 63 -6.30 9.22 3.61
N VAL A 64 -5.84 10.33 3.04
CA VAL A 64 -6.58 11.07 2.02
C VAL A 64 -5.69 11.51 0.86
N ALA A 65 -6.19 11.37 -0.36
CA ALA A 65 -5.62 11.93 -1.58
C ALA A 65 -6.60 12.96 -2.17
N LEU A 66 -6.18 14.21 -2.27
CA LEU A 66 -6.95 15.32 -2.84
C LEU A 66 -6.32 15.77 -4.15
N PHE A 67 -7.08 15.80 -5.25
CA PHE A 67 -6.60 16.20 -6.58
C PHE A 67 -5.37 15.38 -7.05
N GLY A 68 -5.44 14.07 -6.91
CA GLY A 68 -4.42 13.12 -7.35
C GLY A 68 -4.62 11.72 -6.78
N GLY A 69 -3.60 10.86 -6.77
CA GLY A 69 -3.83 9.43 -6.54
C GLY A 69 -2.75 8.65 -5.83
N VAL A 70 -3.09 7.43 -5.41
CA VAL A 70 -2.17 6.49 -4.74
C VAL A 70 -1.96 5.26 -5.64
N ASP A 71 -0.71 4.96 -5.99
CA ASP A 71 -0.33 3.83 -6.84
C ASP A 71 0.50 2.84 -6.02
N ILE A 72 -0.02 1.63 -5.82
CA ILE A 72 0.63 0.56 -5.07
C ILE A 72 1.20 -0.46 -6.04
N ARG A 73 2.51 -0.75 -5.90
CA ARG A 73 3.23 -1.71 -6.74
C ARG A 73 4.10 -2.65 -5.92
N ASN A 74 4.49 -3.75 -6.52
CA ASN A 74 5.61 -4.59 -6.07
C ASN A 74 6.67 -4.67 -7.18
N PHE A 75 7.92 -4.94 -6.78
CA PHE A 75 9.04 -5.28 -7.67
C PHE A 75 9.65 -6.60 -7.23
#